data_AF-I6TAY9-F1
#
_entry.id   AF-I6TAY9-F1
#
_cell.length_a   1.000
_cell.length_b   1.000
_cell.length_c   1.000
_cell.angle_alpha   90.00
_cell.angle_beta   90.00
_cell.angle_gamma   90.00
#
_symmetry.space_group_name_H-M   'P 1'
#
loop_
_entity.id
_entity.type
_entity.pdbx_description
1 polymer ?
#
loop_
_entity_poly.entity_id
_entity_poly.type
_entity_poly.pdbx_seq_one_letter_code
_entity_poly.pdbx_strand_id
1 'polypeptide(L)' 'MKDDYMRNGQLKPGYNLQIATENQYVLSYELFPNPTDTKTLNPFFRQFFRPT' A
#
# COMPACT_ATOMS: atom_id res chain seq x y z
N MET A 1 -11.33 -1.74 1.03
CA MET A 1 -12.64 -1.09 1.28
C MET A 1 -13.23 -1.71 2.53
N LYS A 2 -13.74 -0.90 3.46
CA LYS A 2 -14.48 -1.41 4.61
C LYS A 2 -15.98 -1.22 4.35
N ASP A 3 -16.80 -2.11 4.88
CA ASP A 3 -18.26 -2.01 4.80
C ASP A 3 -18.77 -0.65 5.29
N ASP A 4 -19.77 -0.12 4.58
CA ASP A 4 -20.50 1.10 4.96
C ASP A 4 -21.44 0.80 6.13
N TYR A 5 -20.85 0.58 7.31
CA TYR A 5 -21.59 0.25 8.53
C TYR A 5 -22.61 1.33 8.92
N MET A 6 -22.27 2.59 8.67
CA MET A 6 -23.11 3.75 9.02
C MET A 6 -24.18 4.03 7.95
N ARG A 7 -24.16 3.32 6.81
CA ARG A 7 -25.07 3.49 5.66
C ARG A 7 -25.16 4.95 5.19
N ASN A 8 -24.07 5.70 5.31
CA ASN A 8 -24.01 7.12 4.99
C ASN A 8 -23.20 7.39 3.71
N GLY A 9 -22.77 6.34 2.99
CA GLY A 9 -22.01 6.43 1.75
C GLY A 9 -20.54 6.83 1.94
N GLN A 10 -20.09 7.09 3.17
CA GLN A 10 -18.70 7.43 3.45
C GLN A 10 -17.90 6.15 3.74
N LEU A 11 -17.08 5.74 2.78
CA LEU A 11 -16.15 4.63 2.97
C LEU A 11 -14.88 5.10 3.69
N LYS A 12 -14.26 4.19 4.45
CA LYS A 12 -12.92 4.44 4.98
C LYS A 12 -11.91 4.57 3.82
N PRO A 13 -10.92 5.48 3.92
CA PRO A 13 -9.87 5.57 2.92
C PRO A 13 -9.14 4.23 2.81
N GLY A 14 -8.97 3.76 1.58
CA GLY A 14 -8.23 2.54 1.26
C GLY A 14 -6.88 2.90 0.67
N TYR A 15 -5.84 2.20 1.12
CA TYR A 15 -4.49 2.32 0.59
C TYR A 15 -4.00 0.95 0.12
N ASN A 16 -3.21 0.94 -0.94
CA ASN A 16 -2.46 -0.24 -1.34
C ASN A 16 -1.14 -0.23 -0.59
N LEU A 17 -0.99 -1.15 0.35
CA LEU A 17 0.22 -1.34 1.13
C LEU A 17 1.12 -2.37 0.44
N GLN A 18 2.36 -2.00 0.15
CA GLN A 18 3.40 -2.94 -0.26
C GLN A 18 4.43 -3.10 0.85
N ILE A 19 4.88 -4.32 1.07
CA ILE A 19 5.83 -4.67 2.12
C ILE A 19 6.88 -5.62 1.54
N ALA A 20 8.15 -5.30 1.74
CA ALA A 20 9.27 -6.21 1.45
C ALA A 20 9.72 -6.86 2.76
N THR A 21 9.81 -8.19 2.76
CA THR A 21 10.25 -8.96 3.92
C THR A 21 11.33 -9.95 3.56
N GLU A 22 12.30 -10.15 4.44
CA GLU A 22 13.33 -11.19 4.31
C GLU A 22 13.64 -11.76 5.69
N ASN A 23 13.73 -13.09 5.82
CA ASN A 23 14.10 -13.77 7.07
C ASN A 23 13.31 -13.27 8.31
N GLN A 24 12.00 -13.06 8.16
CA GLN A 24 11.10 -12.53 9.20
C GLN A 24 11.31 -11.06 9.59
N TYR A 25 12.13 -10.31 8.84
CA TYR A 25 12.29 -8.87 8.99
C TYR A 25 11.52 -8.10 7.92
N VAL A 26 10.97 -6.95 8.30
CA VAL A 26 10.43 -5.96 7.36
C VAL A 26 11.58 -5.07 6.90
N LEU A 27 11.85 -5.07 5.60
CA LEU A 27 12.94 -4.30 5.00
C LEU A 27 12.48 -2.94 4.48
N SER A 28 11.22 -2.84 4.03
CA SER A 28 10.62 -1.62 3.49
C SER A 28 9.10 -1.72 3.43
N TYR A 29 8.44 -0.58 3.48
CA TYR A 29 7.00 -0.46 3.25
C TYR A 29 6.69 0.83 2.48
N GLU A 30 5.65 0.81 1.65
CA GLU A 30 5.11 2.00 0.98
C GLU A 30 3.58 1.95 0.95
N LEU A 31 2.97 3.14 1.02
CA LEU A 31 1.53 3.34 1.04
C LEU A 31 1.08 4.10 -0.21
N PHE A 32 0.25 3.47 -1.04
CA PHE A 32 -0.27 4.08 -2.25
C PHE A 32 -1.75 4.45 -2.06
N PRO A 33 -2.14 5.72 -2.30
CA PRO A 33 -3.49 6.22 -1.99
C PRO A 33 -4.58 5.73 -2.95
N ASN A 34 -4.21 5.12 -4.08
CA ASN A 34 -5.15 4.63 -5.07
C ASN A 34 -5.39 3.12 -4.86
N PRO A 35 -6.50 2.72 -4.20
CA PRO A 35 -6.70 1.34 -3.77
C PRO A 35 -6.89 0.34 -4.92
N THR A 36 -7.18 0.81 -6.13
CA THR A 36 -7.33 -0.05 -7.32
C THR A 36 -6.10 0.00 -8.24
N ASP A 37 -5.03 0.69 -7.84
CA ASP A 37 -3.82 0.79 -8.65
C ASP A 37 -2.96 -0.48 -8.54
N THR A 38 -2.89 -1.23 -9.63
CA THR A 38 -2.09 -2.45 -9.79
C THR A 38 -0.65 -2.16 -10.21
N LYS A 39 -0.30 -0.91 -10.56
CA LYS A 39 1.03 -0.51 -11.06
C LYS A 39 1.99 -0.07 -9.94
N THR A 40 1.63 -0.30 -8.69
CA THR A 40 2.37 0.12 -7.49
C THR A 40 3.72 -0.60 -7.30
N LEU A 41 3.95 -1.75 -7.96
CA LEU A 41 5.20 -2.52 -7.82
C LEU A 41 6.42 -1.79 -8.38
N ASN A 42 6.31 -1.16 -9.54
CA ASN A 42 7.43 -0.42 -10.15
C ASN A 42 7.89 0.77 -9.28
N PRO A 43 7.00 1.68 -8.81
CA PRO A 43 7.42 2.74 -7.90
C PRO A 43 7.92 2.20 -6.54
N PHE A 44 7.33 1.11 -6.01
CA PHE A 44 7.85 0.46 -4.80
C PHE A 44 9.30 -0.01 -4.97
N PHE A 45 9.63 -0.70 -6.06
CA PHE A 45 11.01 -1.15 -6.31
C PHE A 45 11.98 0.00 -6.55
N ARG A 46 11.57 1.06 -7.25
CA ARG A 46 12.44 2.25 -7.41
C ARG A 46 12.82 2.85 -6.06
N GLN A 47 11.87 2.87 -5.13
CA GLN A 47 12.11 3.38 -3.78
C GLN A 47 12.95 2.39 -2.95
N PHE A 48 12.63 1.10 -3.02
CA PHE A 48 13.34 0.05 -2.29
C PHE A 48 14.82 -0.06 -2.67
N PHE A 49 15.13 0.06 -3.97
CA PHE A 49 16.50 0.01 -4.49
C PHE A 49 17.15 1.38 -4.65
N ARG A 50 16.58 2.43 -4.07
CA ARG A 50 17.15 3.78 -4.13
C ARG A 50 18.48 3.78 -3.34
N PRO A 51 19.61 4.15 -3.96
CA PRO A 51 20.86 4.28 -3.20
C PRO A 51 20.75 5.44 -2.20
N THR A 52 21.16 5.16 -0.96
CA THR A 52 21.23 6.12 0.16
C THR A 52 22.38 7.09 0.02
#